data_AF-A0A9D2T6I7-F1
#
_entry.id   AF-A0A9D2T6I7-F1
#
_cell.length_a   1.000
_cell.length_b   1.000
_cell.length_c   1.000
_cell.angle_alpha   90.00
_cell.angle_beta   90.00
_cell.angle_gamma   90.00
#
_symmetry.space_group_name_H-M   'P 1'
#
loop_
_entity.id
_entity.type
_entity.pdbx_description
1 polymer ?
#
loop_
_entity_poly.entity_id
_entity_poly.type
_entity_poly.pdbx_seq_one_letter_code
_entity_poly.pdbx_strand_id
1 'polypeptide(L)'
;MREIYFWRAEGSWVCEIPRLDDREMEAAEETARHTKNTWQKNRGFREILKNTVQGKTAEAVFEACLEQIAGVSLSVYDQFRTDGMKNHAPVDALIFQKETAEAVRRDCESRLAEAAAGSGSGVIPVKLREYLSSHGAVTVEIKSSVLKGRDLAGVSHSCRRTKEDFSVIAANILERDFFVYPHFLRSSEEIGSFYQYAEYVRALRGDEFPAGNRAFLHRLMREEYDNACDVYTRLYFDYEGGHVYVPGYVSREDFFAWPEIGKMPGQKSGGAVYYMRSIRDRHPVEEIGRDPRLWNRDRQAAWERLFCGHEMVCPVCGGVLQVCGSRKHEQYYLRCFDCRRNFSMDREYGLRKTDEKGNRRNGR
;
A
#
# COMPACT_ATOMS: atom_id res chain seq x y z
N MET A 1 5.30 -27.15 4.22
CA MET A 1 4.34 -26.08 4.55
C MET A 1 4.21 -26.00 6.06
N ARG A 2 4.46 -24.83 6.66
CA ARG A 2 4.30 -24.62 8.10
C ARG A 2 2.81 -24.54 8.40
N GLU A 3 2.31 -25.45 9.22
CA GLU A 3 0.92 -25.37 9.71
C GLU A 3 0.85 -24.27 10.77
N ILE A 4 0.05 -23.24 10.51
CA ILE A 4 -0.16 -22.11 11.41
C ILE A 4 -1.64 -22.08 11.72
N TYR A 5 -1.99 -22.14 13.00
CA TYR A 5 -3.39 -22.07 13.38
C TYR A 5 -3.88 -20.62 13.37
N PHE A 6 -4.87 -20.35 12.52
CA PHE A 6 -5.49 -19.02 12.39
C PHE A 6 -6.91 -19.01 12.99
N TRP A 7 -7.27 -17.89 13.61
CA TRP A 7 -8.65 -17.58 14.00
C TRP A 7 -9.03 -16.14 13.65
N ARG A 8 -10.32 -15.81 13.75
CA ARG A 8 -10.86 -14.49 13.35
C ARG A 8 -11.08 -13.58 14.55
N ALA A 9 -10.79 -12.29 14.36
CA ALA A 9 -11.14 -11.20 15.26
C ALA A 9 -11.41 -9.92 14.45
N GLU A 10 -12.64 -9.36 14.53
CA GLU A 10 -13.06 -8.13 13.81
C GLU A 10 -12.63 -8.06 12.34
N GLY A 11 -12.87 -9.15 11.59
CA GLY A 11 -12.51 -9.25 10.17
C GLY A 11 -11.00 -9.31 9.90
N SER A 12 -10.16 -9.55 10.91
CA SER A 12 -8.74 -9.83 10.80
C SER A 12 -8.46 -11.30 11.09
N TRP A 13 -7.42 -11.86 10.47
CA TRP A 13 -6.86 -13.14 10.87
C TRP A 13 -5.82 -12.95 11.97
N VAL A 14 -5.80 -13.85 12.95
CA VAL A 14 -4.88 -13.82 14.08
C VAL A 14 -4.24 -15.18 14.23
N CYS A 15 -2.95 -15.20 14.55
CA CYS A 15 -2.21 -16.41 14.91
C CYS A 15 -1.21 -16.12 16.03
N GLU A 16 -0.68 -17.17 16.65
CA GLU A 16 0.51 -17.05 17.50
C GLU A 16 1.72 -16.64 16.64
N ILE A 17 2.68 -15.91 17.23
CA ILE A 17 3.94 -15.57 16.56
C ILE A 17 4.72 -16.87 16.30
N PRO A 18 4.90 -17.29 15.03
CA PRO A 18 5.65 -18.50 14.75
C PRO A 18 7.13 -18.27 15.04
N ARG A 19 7.84 -19.35 15.40
CA ARG A 19 9.30 -19.34 15.43
C ARG A 19 9.80 -19.55 14.00
N LEU A 20 10.77 -18.71 13.60
CA LEU A 20 11.54 -18.95 12.39
C LEU A 20 12.42 -20.18 12.57
N ASP A 21 12.60 -20.95 11.51
CA ASP A 21 13.57 -22.05 11.47
C ASP A 21 14.99 -21.53 11.24
N ASP A 22 15.98 -22.43 11.34
CA ASP A 22 17.38 -22.06 11.24
C ASP A 22 17.73 -21.38 9.90
N ARG A 23 17.10 -21.80 8.79
CA ARG A 23 17.36 -21.22 7.47
C ARG A 23 16.77 -19.82 7.35
N GLU A 24 15.54 -19.62 7.85
CA GLU A 24 14.90 -18.31 7.90
C GLU A 24 15.67 -17.34 8.80
N MET A 25 16.23 -17.85 9.92
CA MET A 25 17.08 -17.07 10.82
C MET A 25 18.41 -16.69 10.17
N GLU A 26 19.07 -17.60 9.47
CA GLU A 26 20.28 -17.32 8.68
C GLU A 26 20.03 -16.26 7.61
N ALA A 27 18.93 -16.38 6.85
CA ALA A 27 18.54 -15.39 5.85
C ALA A 27 18.25 -14.02 6.47
N ALA A 28 17.63 -13.98 7.66
CA ALA A 28 17.40 -12.74 8.41
C ALA A 28 18.72 -12.10 8.86
N GLU A 29 19.70 -12.88 9.30
CA GLU A 29 21.04 -12.38 9.65
C GLU A 29 21.78 -11.82 8.44
N GLU A 30 21.78 -12.54 7.32
CA GLU A 30 22.41 -12.08 6.08
C GLU A 30 21.79 -10.76 5.63
N THR A 31 20.46 -10.70 5.56
CA THR A 31 19.73 -9.47 5.22
C THR A 31 20.08 -8.33 6.17
N ALA A 32 20.16 -8.58 7.48
CA ALA A 32 20.51 -7.57 8.47
C ALA A 32 21.93 -7.02 8.29
N ARG A 33 22.90 -7.85 7.86
CA ARG A 33 24.29 -7.41 7.58
C ARG A 33 24.36 -6.51 6.35
N HIS A 34 23.48 -6.72 5.37
CA HIS A 34 23.42 -5.95 4.13
C HIS A 34 22.44 -4.76 4.15
N THR A 35 21.61 -4.65 5.20
CA THR A 35 20.67 -3.54 5.36
C THR A 35 21.41 -2.24 5.67
N LYS A 36 21.46 -1.33 4.68
CA LYS A 36 21.98 0.03 4.88
C LYS A 36 21.03 0.85 5.75
N ASN A 37 21.58 1.60 6.70
CA ASN A 37 20.84 2.57 7.51
C ASN A 37 20.41 3.78 6.64
N THR A 38 19.29 3.64 5.94
CA THR A 38 18.78 4.67 5.01
C THR A 38 18.07 5.82 5.73
N TRP A 39 17.47 5.59 6.91
CA TRP A 39 16.62 6.58 7.60
C TRP A 39 16.98 6.87 9.06
N GLN A 40 17.82 6.04 9.68
CA GLN A 40 18.25 6.24 11.06
C GLN A 40 19.77 6.11 11.12
N LYS A 41 20.46 7.25 11.21
CA LYS A 41 21.89 7.28 11.49
C LYS A 41 22.12 6.55 12.83
N ASN A 42 23.03 5.58 12.85
CA ASN A 42 23.51 4.87 14.05
C ASN A 42 22.61 3.76 14.65
N ARG A 43 21.71 3.12 13.89
CA ARG A 43 21.08 1.87 14.41
C ARG A 43 22.15 0.78 14.55
N GLY A 44 22.21 0.17 15.72
CA GLY A 44 23.08 -0.98 15.97
C GLY A 44 22.56 -2.24 15.29
N PHE A 45 23.47 -3.16 14.95
CA PHE A 45 23.15 -4.42 14.26
C PHE A 45 22.03 -5.22 14.95
N ARG A 46 22.01 -5.26 16.29
CA ARG A 46 20.98 -5.97 17.06
C ARG A 46 19.56 -5.45 16.79
N GLU A 47 19.41 -4.14 16.63
CA GLU A 47 18.11 -3.53 16.31
C GLU A 47 17.73 -3.81 14.85
N ILE A 48 18.70 -3.77 13.95
CA ILE A 48 18.49 -4.13 12.53
C ILE A 48 18.00 -5.58 12.45
N LEU A 49 18.74 -6.51 13.07
CA LEU A 49 18.39 -7.93 13.12
C LEU A 49 16.99 -8.15 13.69
N LYS A 50 16.65 -7.50 14.82
CA LYS A 50 15.30 -7.60 15.40
C LYS A 50 14.21 -7.20 14.40
N ASN A 51 14.40 -6.08 13.69
CA ASN A 51 13.42 -5.63 12.71
C ASN A 51 13.37 -6.54 11.48
N THR A 52 14.52 -7.07 11.05
CA THR A 52 14.60 -8.03 9.94
C THR A 52 13.87 -9.33 10.29
N VAL A 53 14.09 -9.87 11.50
CA VAL A 53 13.36 -11.05 12.01
C VAL A 53 11.85 -10.79 12.05
N GLN A 54 11.41 -9.62 12.50
CA GLN A 54 9.99 -9.25 12.44
C GLN A 54 9.46 -9.23 10.99
N GLY A 55 10.24 -8.69 10.04
CA GLY A 55 9.92 -8.70 8.61
C GLY A 55 9.76 -10.12 8.07
N LYS A 56 10.75 -10.99 8.32
CA LYS A 56 10.72 -12.40 7.89
C LYS A 56 9.59 -13.20 8.54
N THR A 57 9.30 -12.92 9.80
CA THR A 57 8.14 -13.52 10.47
C THR A 57 6.84 -13.07 9.79
N ALA A 58 6.73 -11.80 9.37
CA ALA A 58 5.55 -11.31 8.67
C ALA A 58 5.38 -11.96 7.29
N GLU A 59 6.47 -12.15 6.54
CA GLU A 59 6.48 -12.88 5.26
C GLU A 59 5.95 -14.31 5.46
N ALA A 60 6.48 -15.05 6.44
CA ALA A 60 6.07 -16.43 6.72
C ALA A 60 4.61 -16.55 7.19
N VAL A 61 4.14 -15.62 8.03
CA VAL A 61 2.73 -15.57 8.45
C VAL A 61 1.82 -15.26 7.27
N PHE A 62 2.20 -14.33 6.41
CA PHE A 62 1.40 -13.96 5.25
C PHE A 62 1.38 -15.07 4.20
N GLU A 63 2.50 -15.75 3.95
CA GLU A 63 2.58 -16.95 3.11
C GLU A 63 1.60 -18.03 3.58
N ALA A 64 1.66 -18.41 4.86
CA ALA A 64 0.75 -19.40 5.43
C ALA A 64 -0.72 -18.97 5.30
N CYS A 65 -1.03 -17.69 5.52
CA CYS A 65 -2.38 -17.15 5.36
C CYS A 65 -2.84 -17.26 3.89
N LEU A 66 -2.00 -16.89 2.92
CA LEU A 66 -2.32 -17.01 1.51
C LEU A 66 -2.58 -18.46 1.08
N GLU A 67 -1.74 -19.39 1.53
CA GLU A 67 -1.83 -20.79 1.15
C GLU A 67 -3.03 -21.52 1.78
N GLN A 68 -3.27 -21.30 3.07
CA GLN A 68 -4.29 -22.01 3.85
C GLN A 68 -5.68 -21.37 3.73
N ILE A 69 -5.76 -20.05 3.59
CA ILE A 69 -7.02 -19.31 3.60
C ILE A 69 -7.40 -18.81 2.21
N ALA A 70 -6.49 -18.13 1.51
CA ALA A 70 -6.83 -17.48 0.23
C ALA A 70 -6.74 -18.39 -1.00
N GLY A 71 -6.06 -19.52 -0.89
CA GLY A 71 -5.90 -20.47 -2.00
C GLY A 71 -4.91 -20.03 -3.07
N VAL A 72 -4.01 -19.10 -2.78
CA VAL A 72 -2.91 -18.67 -3.66
C VAL A 72 -1.56 -19.03 -3.03
N SER A 73 -0.47 -18.81 -3.76
CA SER A 73 0.89 -19.12 -3.30
C SER A 73 1.80 -17.90 -3.38
N LEU A 74 2.80 -17.84 -2.51
CA LEU A 74 3.75 -16.73 -2.40
C LEU A 74 5.13 -17.21 -2.84
N SER A 75 5.82 -16.41 -3.65
CA SER A 75 7.25 -16.56 -3.93
C SER A 75 7.97 -15.35 -3.33
N VAL A 76 8.67 -15.55 -2.20
CA VAL A 76 9.40 -14.47 -1.51
C VAL A 76 10.64 -14.07 -2.31
N TYR A 77 10.82 -12.77 -2.56
CA TYR A 77 11.89 -12.27 -3.44
C TYR A 77 13.30 -12.72 -3.02
N ASP A 78 13.53 -12.74 -1.71
CA ASP A 78 14.82 -13.13 -1.15
C ASP A 78 15.23 -14.58 -1.43
N GLN A 79 14.30 -15.44 -1.85
CA GLN A 79 14.58 -16.84 -2.19
C GLN A 79 15.14 -17.03 -3.61
N PHE A 80 14.89 -16.09 -4.53
CA PHE A 80 15.25 -16.22 -5.94
C PHE A 80 16.09 -15.06 -6.49
N ARG A 81 16.36 -14.03 -5.68
CA ARG A 81 17.25 -12.93 -6.06
C ARG A 81 18.69 -13.40 -6.28
N THR A 82 19.39 -12.75 -7.22
CA THR A 82 20.73 -13.15 -7.69
C THR A 82 21.83 -12.14 -7.35
N ASP A 83 21.48 -11.05 -6.65
CA ASP A 83 22.39 -9.94 -6.33
C ASP A 83 23.08 -10.07 -4.95
N GLY A 84 22.84 -11.17 -4.21
CA GLY A 84 23.44 -11.41 -2.90
C GLY A 84 23.12 -10.32 -1.89
N MET A 85 21.85 -9.91 -1.81
CA MET A 85 21.33 -8.89 -0.87
C MET A 85 21.91 -7.48 -1.06
N LYS A 86 22.60 -7.19 -2.18
CA LYS A 86 23.29 -5.90 -2.39
C LYS A 86 22.34 -4.74 -2.70
N ASN A 87 21.32 -4.98 -3.51
CA ASN A 87 20.34 -3.97 -3.89
C ASN A 87 19.13 -4.02 -2.96
N HIS A 88 18.36 -2.93 -2.92
CA HIS A 88 17.05 -2.98 -2.28
C HIS A 88 16.12 -3.90 -3.07
N ALA A 89 15.27 -4.64 -2.38
CA ALA A 89 14.26 -5.45 -3.05
C ALA A 89 13.25 -4.53 -3.78
N PRO A 90 12.91 -4.81 -5.05
CA PRO A 90 11.90 -4.05 -5.81
C PRO A 90 10.48 -4.24 -5.27
N VAL A 91 10.24 -5.40 -4.67
CA VAL A 91 8.99 -5.93 -4.09
C VAL A 91 9.40 -6.93 -3.00
N ASP A 92 8.52 -7.21 -2.05
CA ASP A 92 8.81 -8.21 -1.02
C ASP A 92 8.55 -9.64 -1.55
N ALA A 93 7.53 -9.83 -2.39
CA ALA A 93 7.20 -11.12 -2.99
C ALA A 93 6.34 -11.02 -4.27
N LEU A 94 6.13 -12.17 -4.91
CA LEU A 94 5.14 -12.39 -5.97
C LEU A 94 4.05 -13.37 -5.49
N ILE A 95 2.79 -13.08 -5.80
CA ILE A 95 1.65 -13.97 -5.55
C ILE A 95 1.21 -14.60 -6.86
N PHE A 96 0.97 -15.91 -6.83
CA PHE A 96 0.50 -16.70 -7.97
C PHE A 96 -0.72 -17.54 -7.59
N GLN A 97 -1.64 -17.73 -8.53
CA GLN A 97 -2.62 -18.81 -8.47
C GLN A 97 -1.91 -20.17 -8.31
N LYS A 98 -2.51 -21.11 -7.58
CA LYS A 98 -1.88 -22.43 -7.31
C LYS A 98 -1.70 -23.25 -8.58
N GLU A 99 -2.58 -23.06 -9.55
CA GLU A 99 -2.56 -23.69 -10.87
C GLU A 99 -1.60 -23.03 -11.87
N THR A 100 -0.94 -21.92 -11.51
CA THR A 100 0.05 -21.30 -12.40
C THR A 100 1.18 -22.27 -12.68
N ALA A 101 1.42 -22.54 -13.97
CA ALA A 101 2.46 -23.45 -14.42
C ALA A 101 3.84 -23.04 -13.88
N GLU A 102 4.61 -24.01 -13.40
CA GLU A 102 5.93 -23.78 -12.79
C GLU A 102 6.89 -23.01 -13.72
N ALA A 103 6.86 -23.29 -15.02
CA ALA A 103 7.66 -22.59 -16.01
C ALA A 103 7.35 -21.08 -16.05
N VAL A 104 6.08 -20.69 -15.90
CA VAL A 104 5.66 -19.28 -15.87
C VAL A 104 6.14 -18.60 -14.58
N ARG A 105 6.05 -19.30 -13.44
CA ARG A 105 6.54 -18.80 -12.14
C ARG A 105 8.04 -18.52 -12.21
N ARG A 106 8.83 -19.49 -12.68
CA ARG A 106 10.28 -19.37 -12.81
C ARG A 106 10.69 -18.26 -13.80
N ASP A 107 9.98 -18.08 -14.91
CA ASP A 107 10.27 -16.99 -15.87
C ASP A 107 10.02 -15.61 -15.23
N CYS A 108 8.92 -15.45 -14.49
CA CYS A 108 8.64 -14.22 -13.75
C CYS A 108 9.71 -13.93 -12.68
N GLU A 109 10.09 -14.93 -11.90
CA GLU A 109 11.13 -14.84 -10.87
C GLU A 109 12.50 -14.46 -11.47
N SER A 110 12.92 -15.13 -12.56
CA SER A 110 14.19 -14.86 -13.25
C SER A 110 14.26 -13.44 -13.77
N ARG A 111 13.22 -12.98 -14.49
CA ARG A 111 13.17 -11.62 -15.06
C ARG A 111 13.21 -10.55 -13.98
N LEU A 112 12.50 -10.79 -12.87
CA LEU A 112 12.51 -9.88 -11.73
C LEU A 112 13.90 -9.79 -11.10
N ALA A 113 14.55 -10.92 -10.85
CA ALA A 113 15.90 -10.98 -10.30
C ALA A 113 16.94 -10.31 -11.21
N GLU A 114 16.90 -10.60 -12.51
CA GLU A 114 17.79 -10.01 -13.52
C GLU A 114 17.65 -8.48 -13.59
N ALA A 115 16.41 -7.98 -13.66
CA ALA A 115 16.16 -6.54 -13.72
C ALA A 115 16.60 -5.84 -12.43
N ALA A 116 16.30 -6.42 -11.27
CA ALA A 116 16.68 -5.85 -9.99
C ALA A 116 18.21 -5.81 -9.80
N ALA A 117 18.91 -6.87 -10.19
CA ALA A 117 20.38 -6.93 -10.16
C ALA A 117 21.01 -5.87 -11.07
N GLY A 118 20.47 -5.67 -12.28
CA GLY A 118 20.98 -4.70 -13.26
C GLY A 118 20.72 -3.23 -12.93
N SER A 119 19.75 -2.92 -12.07
CA SER A 119 19.30 -1.53 -11.82
C SER A 119 20.21 -0.71 -10.87
N GLY A 120 21.11 -1.36 -10.12
CA GLY A 120 21.97 -0.76 -9.09
C GLY A 120 21.25 -0.15 -7.86
N SER A 121 19.94 0.09 -7.96
CA SER A 121 19.08 0.71 -6.94
C SER A 121 17.93 -0.18 -6.48
N GLY A 122 17.67 -1.28 -7.20
CA GLY A 122 16.54 -2.17 -6.98
C GLY A 122 15.26 -1.76 -7.69
N VAL A 123 15.26 -0.68 -8.48
CA VAL A 123 14.04 -0.22 -9.19
C VAL A 123 13.84 -1.02 -10.48
N ILE A 124 12.63 -1.55 -10.67
CA ILE A 124 12.24 -2.27 -11.89
C ILE A 124 11.41 -1.40 -12.83
N PRO A 125 11.56 -1.56 -14.16
CA PRO A 125 10.82 -0.76 -15.14
C PRO A 125 9.34 -1.14 -15.20
N VAL A 126 8.49 -0.17 -15.59
CA VAL A 126 7.04 -0.38 -15.79
C VAL A 126 6.76 -1.56 -16.74
N LYS A 127 7.53 -1.70 -17.82
CA LYS A 127 7.39 -2.82 -18.76
C LYS A 127 7.55 -4.20 -18.11
N LEU A 128 8.39 -4.32 -17.09
CA LEU A 128 8.52 -5.57 -16.32
C LEU A 128 7.29 -5.79 -15.43
N ARG A 129 6.78 -4.74 -14.77
CA ARG A 129 5.53 -4.83 -13.98
C ARG A 129 4.34 -5.24 -14.86
N GLU A 130 4.24 -4.70 -16.06
CA GLU A 130 3.25 -5.10 -17.08
C GLU A 130 3.41 -6.57 -17.46
N TYR A 131 4.64 -6.99 -17.74
CA TYR A 131 4.95 -8.39 -18.05
C TYR A 131 4.50 -9.32 -16.92
N LEU A 132 4.89 -9.04 -15.68
CA LEU A 132 4.51 -9.83 -14.49
C LEU A 132 2.98 -9.95 -14.37
N SER A 133 2.27 -8.83 -14.42
CA SER A 133 0.81 -8.79 -14.34
C SER A 133 0.14 -9.60 -15.48
N SER A 134 0.64 -9.46 -16.72
CA SER A 134 0.10 -10.21 -17.87
C SER A 134 0.30 -11.73 -17.79
N HIS A 135 1.25 -12.19 -16.96
CA HIS A 135 1.55 -13.61 -16.71
C HIS A 135 0.96 -14.12 -15.37
N GLY A 136 0.11 -13.32 -14.72
CA GLY A 136 -0.54 -13.71 -13.46
C GLY A 136 0.40 -13.73 -12.26
N ALA A 137 1.46 -12.91 -12.29
CA ALA A 137 2.30 -12.63 -11.13
C ALA A 137 1.88 -11.29 -10.51
N VAL A 138 1.33 -11.34 -9.30
CA VAL A 138 0.89 -10.17 -8.55
C VAL A 138 2.01 -9.73 -7.61
N THR A 139 2.51 -8.50 -7.77
CA THR A 139 3.56 -7.94 -6.92
C THR A 139 3.01 -7.51 -5.57
N VAL A 140 3.71 -7.83 -4.47
CA VAL A 140 3.27 -7.47 -3.12
C VAL A 140 4.36 -6.79 -2.30
N GLU A 141 3.93 -5.79 -1.52
CA GLU A 141 4.68 -5.18 -0.43
C GLU A 141 4.08 -5.62 0.91
N ILE A 142 4.92 -6.19 1.78
CA ILE A 142 4.57 -6.71 3.10
C ILE A 142 5.25 -5.85 4.16
N LYS A 143 4.45 -5.11 4.92
CA LYS A 143 4.95 -4.33 6.06
C LYS A 143 4.60 -5.00 7.38
N SER A 144 5.37 -4.68 8.41
CA SER A 144 5.09 -5.11 9.77
C SER A 144 5.20 -3.97 10.77
N SER A 145 4.46 -4.06 11.86
CA SER A 145 4.46 -3.06 12.93
C SER A 145 4.25 -3.69 14.28
N VAL A 146 4.95 -3.19 15.29
CA VAL A 146 4.66 -3.54 16.69
C VAL A 146 3.49 -2.71 17.17
N LEU A 147 2.54 -3.34 17.86
CA LEU A 147 1.46 -2.64 18.54
C LEU A 147 2.01 -1.67 19.58
N LYS A 148 1.36 -0.52 19.72
CA LYS A 148 1.70 0.54 20.67
C LYS A 148 0.48 0.96 21.46
N GLY A 149 0.65 1.80 22.48
CA GLY A 149 -0.39 2.17 23.45
C GLY A 149 -1.80 2.38 22.88
N ARG A 150 -1.97 3.13 21.78
CA ARG A 150 -3.31 3.35 21.17
C ARG A 150 -3.96 2.10 20.61
N ASP A 151 -3.17 1.13 20.16
CA ASP A 151 -3.66 -0.14 19.61
C ASP A 151 -4.14 -1.09 20.72
N LEU A 152 -3.62 -0.89 21.93
CA LEU A 152 -3.95 -1.67 23.13
C LEU A 152 -4.95 -0.94 24.02
N ALA A 153 -5.54 0.18 23.56
CA ALA A 153 -6.53 0.92 24.33
C ALA A 153 -7.79 0.05 24.54
N GLY A 154 -8.22 -0.09 25.79
CA GLY A 154 -9.36 -0.93 26.17
C GLY A 154 -9.02 -2.42 26.37
N VAL A 155 -7.75 -2.82 26.21
CA VAL A 155 -7.27 -4.18 26.46
C VAL A 155 -6.86 -4.31 27.92
N SER A 156 -7.23 -5.40 28.57
CA SER A 156 -6.74 -5.68 29.93
C SER A 156 -5.25 -6.04 29.88
N HIS A 157 -4.43 -5.46 30.77
CA HIS A 157 -2.96 -5.64 30.74
C HIS A 157 -2.46 -7.04 31.19
N SER A 158 -3.19 -8.11 30.87
CA SER A 158 -2.69 -9.48 31.02
C SER A 158 -1.86 -9.89 29.80
N CYS A 159 -0.75 -10.59 30.06
CA CYS A 159 0.05 -11.27 29.03
C CYS A 159 -0.71 -12.38 28.29
N ARG A 160 -1.89 -12.77 28.79
CA ARG A 160 -2.81 -13.71 28.15
C ARG A 160 -4.00 -12.91 27.59
N ARG A 161 -4.16 -12.92 26.27
CA ARG A 161 -5.28 -12.28 25.59
C ARG A 161 -6.53 -13.14 25.66
N THR A 162 -7.66 -12.50 25.93
CA THR A 162 -9.00 -13.07 25.80
C THR A 162 -9.53 -12.90 24.38
N LYS A 163 -10.67 -13.54 24.06
CA LYS A 163 -11.33 -13.37 22.75
C LYS A 163 -11.76 -11.92 22.52
N GLU A 164 -12.19 -11.28 23.59
CA GLU A 164 -12.58 -9.88 23.63
C GLU A 164 -11.37 -8.97 23.37
N ASP A 165 -10.22 -9.24 24.00
CA ASP A 165 -8.99 -8.47 23.76
C ASP A 165 -8.56 -8.54 22.29
N PHE A 166 -8.60 -9.71 21.66
CA PHE A 166 -8.28 -9.84 20.23
C PHE A 166 -9.19 -8.98 19.35
N SER A 167 -10.47 -8.92 19.68
CA SER A 167 -11.47 -8.14 18.93
C SER A 167 -11.23 -6.64 19.11
N VAL A 168 -10.96 -6.19 20.35
CA VAL A 168 -10.62 -4.79 20.63
C VAL A 168 -9.35 -4.36 19.91
N ILE A 169 -8.30 -5.18 19.95
CA ILE A 169 -7.03 -4.89 19.26
C ILE A 169 -7.25 -4.82 17.74
N ALA A 170 -7.96 -5.79 17.17
CA ALA A 170 -8.26 -5.82 15.74
C ALA A 170 -9.08 -4.58 15.32
N ALA A 171 -10.06 -4.15 16.12
CA ALA A 171 -10.80 -2.91 15.88
C ALA A 171 -9.89 -1.67 15.93
N ASN A 172 -9.00 -1.57 16.93
CA ASN A 172 -8.06 -0.46 17.04
C ASN A 172 -7.06 -0.39 15.87
N ILE A 173 -6.66 -1.54 15.31
CA ILE A 173 -5.81 -1.62 14.12
C ILE A 173 -6.50 -0.97 12.90
N LEU A 174 -7.83 -0.96 12.83
CA LEU A 174 -8.56 -0.36 11.70
C LEU A 174 -8.42 1.17 11.64
N GLU A 175 -8.04 1.81 12.75
CA GLU A 175 -7.71 3.23 12.87
C GLU A 175 -6.25 3.54 12.43
N ARG A 176 -5.58 2.56 11.81
CA ARG A 176 -4.28 2.74 11.16
C ARG A 176 -4.47 2.92 9.66
N ASP A 177 -3.36 3.26 8.99
CA ASP A 177 -3.31 3.41 7.54
C ASP A 177 -2.26 2.46 6.95
N PHE A 178 -2.58 1.94 5.76
CA PHE A 178 -1.57 1.55 4.79
C PHE A 178 -0.91 2.80 4.22
N PHE A 179 0.34 2.66 3.80
CA PHE A 179 1.06 3.76 3.19
C PHE A 179 2.07 3.29 2.15
N VAL A 180 2.22 4.08 1.10
CA VAL A 180 3.19 3.88 0.03
C VAL A 180 3.86 5.21 -0.32
N TYR A 181 5.15 5.14 -0.66
CA TYR A 181 5.87 6.32 -1.13
C TYR A 181 5.39 6.72 -2.53
N PRO A 182 5.13 8.02 -2.77
CA PRO A 182 4.93 8.52 -4.12
C PRO A 182 6.16 8.26 -5.00
N HIS A 183 5.93 8.01 -6.28
CA HIS A 183 7.00 7.74 -7.25
C HIS A 183 7.94 8.93 -7.40
N PHE A 184 7.39 10.14 -7.54
CA PHE A 184 8.18 11.35 -7.80
C PHE A 184 8.86 11.97 -6.58
N LEU A 185 8.39 11.67 -5.36
CA LEU A 185 8.93 12.30 -4.16
C LEU A 185 8.68 11.47 -2.91
N ARG A 186 9.75 11.14 -2.18
CA ARG A 186 9.69 10.35 -0.95
C ARG A 186 9.73 11.19 0.33
N SER A 187 10.27 12.41 0.26
CA SER A 187 10.41 13.27 1.43
C SER A 187 10.39 14.76 1.08
N SER A 188 9.67 15.54 1.87
CA SER A 188 9.63 17.00 1.85
C SER A 188 9.12 17.53 3.19
N GLU A 189 9.65 18.66 3.65
CA GLU A 189 9.13 19.37 4.83
C GLU A 189 7.82 20.12 4.52
N GLU A 190 7.57 20.46 3.26
CA GLU A 190 6.47 21.33 2.83
C GLU A 190 5.24 20.54 2.36
N ILE A 191 5.44 19.39 1.70
CA ILE A 191 4.35 18.65 1.08
C ILE A 191 3.64 17.77 2.13
N GLY A 192 2.40 18.14 2.46
CA GLY A 192 1.53 17.44 3.39
C GLY A 192 0.15 17.11 2.84
N SER A 193 -0.14 17.42 1.58
CA SER A 193 -1.42 17.12 0.93
C SER A 193 -1.27 16.66 -0.52
N PHE A 194 -2.31 16.03 -1.06
CA PHE A 194 -2.31 15.58 -2.45
C PHE A 194 -2.21 16.75 -3.44
N TYR A 195 -2.86 17.88 -3.14
CA TYR A 195 -2.76 19.09 -3.96
C TYR A 195 -1.32 19.59 -4.06
N GLN A 196 -0.63 19.73 -2.92
CA GLN A 196 0.76 20.21 -2.90
C GLN A 196 1.69 19.27 -3.66
N TYR A 197 1.48 17.96 -3.50
CA TYR A 197 2.22 16.96 -4.26
C TYR A 197 1.98 17.06 -5.77
N ALA A 198 0.72 17.16 -6.21
CA ALA A 198 0.38 17.26 -7.61
C ALA A 198 0.94 18.55 -8.26
N GLU A 199 0.89 19.68 -7.55
CA GLU A 199 1.49 20.93 -8.02
C GLU A 199 3.03 20.86 -8.04
N TYR A 200 3.66 20.14 -7.10
CA TYR A 200 5.09 19.86 -7.14
C TYR A 200 5.49 19.08 -8.39
N VAL A 201 4.78 17.99 -8.71
CA VAL A 201 5.07 17.21 -9.92
C VAL A 201 4.83 18.05 -11.17
N ARG A 202 3.77 18.87 -11.17
CA ARG A 202 3.49 19.79 -12.28
C ARG A 202 4.62 20.80 -12.49
N ALA A 203 5.19 21.35 -11.42
CA ALA A 203 6.30 22.28 -11.52
C ALA A 203 7.59 21.61 -12.01
N LEU A 204 7.82 20.36 -11.60
CA LEU A 204 9.03 19.61 -11.94
C LEU A 204 9.01 19.06 -13.37
N ARG A 205 7.85 18.56 -13.82
CA ARG A 205 7.73 17.77 -15.07
C ARG A 205 6.54 18.18 -15.93
N GLY A 206 5.97 19.38 -15.74
CA GLY A 206 4.72 19.80 -16.39
C GLY A 206 4.70 19.66 -17.92
N ASP A 207 5.85 19.83 -18.57
CA ASP A 207 5.98 19.70 -20.03
C ASP A 207 5.83 18.25 -20.53
N GLU A 208 5.99 17.25 -19.65
CA GLU A 208 5.77 15.84 -19.94
C GLU A 208 4.29 15.44 -19.80
N PHE A 209 3.44 16.33 -19.26
CA PHE A 209 2.04 16.05 -18.94
C PHE A 209 1.07 16.80 -19.86
N PRO A 210 -0.13 16.25 -20.11
CA PRO A 210 -1.15 16.93 -20.89
C PRO A 210 -1.67 18.19 -20.20
N ALA A 211 -2.04 19.18 -21.01
CA ALA A 211 -2.63 20.42 -20.52
C ALA A 211 -4.00 20.20 -19.85
N GLY A 212 -4.31 21.03 -18.86
CA GLY A 212 -5.58 21.00 -18.11
C GLY A 212 -5.55 20.07 -16.90
N ASN A 213 -6.27 20.45 -15.84
CA ASN A 213 -6.16 19.77 -14.54
C ASN A 213 -6.61 18.31 -14.57
N ARG A 214 -7.73 17.99 -15.23
CA ARG A 214 -8.25 16.62 -15.27
C ARG A 214 -7.24 15.69 -15.96
N ALA A 215 -6.76 16.07 -17.15
CA ALA A 215 -5.82 15.27 -17.91
C ALA A 215 -4.49 15.12 -17.19
N PHE A 216 -3.96 16.21 -16.61
CA PHE A 216 -2.76 16.20 -15.78
C PHE A 216 -2.89 15.22 -14.60
N LEU A 217 -3.95 15.36 -13.79
CA LEU A 217 -4.14 14.55 -12.59
C LEU A 217 -4.37 13.08 -12.91
N HIS A 218 -5.12 12.78 -13.98
CA HIS A 218 -5.31 11.42 -14.44
C HIS A 218 -3.99 10.80 -14.90
N ARG A 219 -3.19 11.53 -15.69
CA ARG A 219 -1.87 11.06 -16.10
C ARG A 219 -0.94 10.84 -14.90
N LEU A 220 -0.98 11.72 -13.89
CA LEU A 220 -0.23 11.57 -12.65
C LEU A 220 -0.58 10.27 -11.94
N MET A 221 -1.87 9.98 -11.76
CA MET A 221 -2.30 8.71 -11.14
C MET A 221 -1.89 7.49 -11.94
N ARG A 222 -1.91 7.57 -13.27
CA ARG A 222 -1.42 6.46 -14.11
C ARG A 222 0.06 6.19 -13.87
N GLU A 223 0.89 7.23 -13.82
CA GLU A 223 2.33 7.05 -13.58
C GLU A 223 2.62 6.52 -12.16
N GLU A 224 1.88 6.96 -11.15
CA GLU A 224 1.95 6.39 -9.80
C GLU A 224 1.52 4.90 -9.78
N TYR A 225 0.37 4.60 -10.37
CA TYR A 225 -0.19 3.24 -10.49
C TYR A 225 0.78 2.29 -11.19
N ASP A 226 1.37 2.73 -12.30
CA ASP A 226 2.25 1.94 -13.14
C ASP A 226 3.59 1.60 -12.44
N ASN A 227 4.00 2.41 -11.46
CA ASN A 227 5.23 2.21 -10.67
C ASN A 227 5.01 1.50 -9.32
N ALA A 228 3.76 1.30 -8.90
CA ALA A 228 3.41 0.69 -7.63
C ALA A 228 3.41 -0.86 -7.68
N CYS A 229 3.49 -1.48 -6.50
CA CYS A 229 3.14 -2.89 -6.31
C CYS A 229 1.64 -3.09 -6.47
N ASP A 230 1.20 -4.27 -6.87
CA ASP A 230 -0.23 -4.55 -7.07
C ASP A 230 -0.98 -4.60 -5.73
N VAL A 231 -0.34 -5.17 -4.70
CA VAL A 231 -0.90 -5.39 -3.36
C VAL A 231 0.00 -4.81 -2.27
N TYR A 232 -0.64 -4.23 -1.25
CA TYR A 232 0.00 -3.80 -0.01
C TYR A 232 -0.70 -4.45 1.17
N THR A 233 0.09 -5.06 2.07
CA THR A 233 -0.39 -5.60 3.33
C THR A 233 0.46 -5.12 4.49
N ARG A 234 -0.10 -5.17 5.71
CA ARG A 234 0.59 -4.81 6.94
C ARG A 234 0.16 -5.71 8.07
N LEU A 235 1.11 -6.41 8.66
CA LEU A 235 0.89 -7.27 9.82
C LEU A 235 1.27 -6.54 11.11
N TYR A 236 0.52 -6.83 12.17
CA TYR A 236 0.70 -6.18 13.47
C TYR A 236 1.09 -7.18 14.55
N PHE A 237 2.20 -6.93 15.22
CA PHE A 237 2.80 -7.82 16.22
C PHE A 237 2.47 -7.34 17.62
N ASP A 238 1.75 -8.20 18.35
CA ASP A 238 1.53 -8.11 19.79
C ASP A 238 2.56 -8.99 20.50
N TYR A 239 3.77 -8.48 20.71
CA TYR A 239 4.81 -9.25 21.39
C TYR A 239 4.49 -9.54 22.86
N GLU A 240 3.66 -8.72 23.51
CA GLU A 240 3.24 -8.95 24.89
C GLU A 240 2.24 -10.10 24.99
N GLY A 241 1.30 -10.17 24.03
CA GLY A 241 0.34 -11.26 23.94
C GLY A 241 0.88 -12.51 23.24
N GLY A 242 1.94 -12.39 22.43
CA GLY A 242 2.49 -13.49 21.62
C GLY A 242 1.78 -13.72 20.29
N HIS A 243 1.14 -12.69 19.70
CA HIS A 243 0.26 -12.85 18.54
C HIS A 243 0.59 -11.92 17.36
N VAL A 244 0.15 -12.30 16.16
CA VAL A 244 0.20 -11.49 14.95
C VAL A 244 -1.20 -11.31 14.37
N TYR A 245 -1.53 -10.09 13.95
CA TYR A 245 -2.78 -9.75 13.28
C TYR A 245 -2.51 -9.47 11.81
N VAL A 246 -3.29 -10.12 10.94
CA VAL A 246 -3.33 -9.91 9.50
C VAL A 246 -4.69 -9.28 9.17
N PRO A 247 -4.77 -7.93 9.10
CA PRO A 247 -6.04 -7.25 8.91
C PRO A 247 -6.62 -7.53 7.53
N GLY A 248 -5.80 -7.53 6.48
CA GLY A 248 -6.26 -7.56 5.10
C GLY A 248 -5.22 -6.96 4.17
N TYR A 249 -5.64 -6.62 2.97
CA TYR A 249 -4.80 -5.96 1.98
C TYR A 249 -5.52 -4.78 1.33
N VAL A 250 -4.76 -3.93 0.65
CA VAL A 250 -5.28 -2.94 -0.31
C VAL A 250 -4.54 -3.10 -1.62
N SER A 251 -5.22 -2.83 -2.73
CA SER A 251 -4.61 -2.79 -4.06
C SER A 251 -4.01 -1.41 -4.32
N ARG A 252 -3.09 -1.32 -5.30
CA ARG A 252 -2.66 0.01 -5.80
C ARG A 252 -3.82 0.87 -6.30
N GLU A 253 -4.86 0.26 -6.85
CA GLU A 253 -6.03 0.99 -7.32
C GLU A 253 -6.71 1.75 -6.16
N ASP A 254 -6.74 1.16 -4.97
CA ASP A 254 -7.36 1.77 -3.79
C ASP A 254 -6.67 3.06 -3.35
N PHE A 255 -5.35 3.17 -3.55
CA PHE A 255 -4.59 4.39 -3.28
C PHE A 255 -4.84 5.48 -4.33
N PHE A 256 -4.92 5.11 -5.61
CA PHE A 256 -4.88 6.07 -6.71
C PHE A 256 -6.24 6.41 -7.32
N ALA A 257 -7.29 5.66 -6.99
CA ALA A 257 -8.68 6.04 -7.25
C ALA A 257 -9.09 7.25 -6.41
N TRP A 258 -8.59 7.33 -5.16
CA TRP A 258 -8.89 8.38 -4.20
C TRP A 258 -7.62 8.78 -3.45
N PRO A 259 -6.72 9.54 -4.08
CA PRO A 259 -5.40 9.84 -3.54
C PRO A 259 -5.49 10.75 -2.33
N GLU A 260 -5.00 10.23 -1.20
CA GLU A 260 -4.76 10.98 0.01
C GLU A 260 -3.27 10.97 0.30
N ILE A 261 -2.67 12.16 0.48
CA ILE A 261 -1.29 12.29 0.90
C ILE A 261 -1.24 12.86 2.29
N GLY A 262 -0.37 12.29 3.11
CA GLY A 262 -0.10 12.76 4.45
C GLY A 262 1.34 12.50 4.89
N LYS A 263 1.61 12.93 6.12
CA LYS A 263 2.89 12.75 6.80
C LYS A 263 2.71 11.87 8.02
N MET A 264 3.69 11.04 8.30
CA MET A 264 3.70 10.26 9.53
C MET A 264 4.17 11.12 10.72
N PRO A 265 3.42 11.20 11.82
CA PRO A 265 3.85 11.90 13.01
C PRO A 265 5.09 11.22 13.62
N GLY A 266 6.17 12.00 13.81
CA GLY A 266 7.38 11.55 14.50
C GLY A 266 8.65 12.22 14.00
N GLN A 267 9.65 12.40 14.88
CA GLN A 267 10.92 13.05 14.55
C GLN A 267 11.72 12.34 13.44
N LYS A 268 11.52 11.03 13.26
CA LYS A 268 12.24 10.21 12.25
C LYS A 268 11.58 10.20 10.87
N SER A 269 10.30 10.59 10.79
CA SER A 269 9.47 10.42 9.59
C SER A 269 8.65 11.66 9.24
N GLY A 270 8.84 12.78 9.95
CA GLY A 270 8.05 14.02 9.76
C GLY A 270 8.25 14.66 8.38
N GLY A 271 9.40 14.41 7.74
CA GLY A 271 9.64 14.81 6.36
C GLY A 271 9.22 13.77 5.33
N ALA A 272 8.81 12.55 5.70
CA ALA A 272 8.43 11.52 4.73
C ALA A 272 7.00 11.74 4.22
N VAL A 273 6.83 11.61 2.90
CA VAL A 273 5.56 11.80 2.20
C VAL A 273 5.00 10.45 1.80
N TYR A 274 3.72 10.23 2.06
CA TYR A 274 3.05 8.96 1.74
C TYR A 274 1.69 9.21 1.09
N TYR A 275 1.34 8.38 0.11
CA TYR A 275 -0.05 8.05 -0.12
C TYR A 275 -0.55 7.21 1.06
N MET A 276 -1.72 7.54 1.58
CA MET A 276 -2.31 6.89 2.75
C MET A 276 -3.66 6.28 2.40
N ARG A 277 -3.96 5.14 3.00
CA ARG A 277 -5.25 4.45 2.87
C ARG A 277 -5.62 3.86 4.21
N SER A 278 -6.80 4.19 4.74
CA SER A 278 -7.25 3.60 6.00
C SER A 278 -7.30 2.08 5.92
N ILE A 279 -6.84 1.39 6.96
CA ILE A 279 -6.98 -0.07 7.09
C ILE A 279 -8.45 -0.48 7.21
N ARG A 280 -9.32 0.43 7.65
CA ARG A 280 -10.77 0.22 7.60
C ARG A 280 -11.28 -0.08 6.19
N ASP A 281 -10.63 0.46 5.15
CA ASP A 281 -10.97 0.25 3.74
C ASP A 281 -10.35 -1.00 3.11
N ARG A 282 -9.71 -1.86 3.92
CA ARG A 282 -9.05 -3.07 3.43
C ARG A 282 -10.02 -4.07 2.81
N HIS A 283 -9.46 -4.92 1.97
CA HIS A 283 -10.06 -6.17 1.53
C HIS A 283 -9.63 -7.32 2.45
N PRO A 284 -10.52 -8.26 2.80
CA PRO A 284 -10.16 -9.47 3.51
C PRO A 284 -9.13 -10.31 2.75
N VAL A 285 -8.17 -10.93 3.44
CA VAL A 285 -7.09 -11.70 2.78
C VAL A 285 -7.66 -12.84 1.93
N GLU A 286 -8.72 -13.49 2.36
CA GLU A 286 -9.40 -14.56 1.63
C GLU A 286 -9.91 -14.17 0.23
N GLU A 287 -10.13 -12.87 -0.02
CA GLU A 287 -10.61 -12.37 -1.32
C GLU A 287 -9.49 -12.21 -2.34
N ILE A 288 -8.22 -12.18 -1.90
CA ILE A 288 -7.08 -11.83 -2.75
C ILE A 288 -6.97 -12.77 -3.97
N GLY A 289 -7.27 -14.06 -3.82
CA GLY A 289 -7.20 -15.04 -4.91
C GLY A 289 -8.33 -14.93 -5.94
N ARG A 290 -9.34 -14.10 -5.67
CA ARG A 290 -10.52 -13.92 -6.54
C ARG A 290 -10.75 -12.45 -6.91
N ASP A 291 -9.89 -11.54 -6.45
CA ASP A 291 -10.02 -10.11 -6.73
C ASP A 291 -9.78 -9.82 -8.23
N PRO A 292 -10.82 -9.43 -8.98
CA PRO A 292 -10.66 -9.18 -10.40
C PRO A 292 -9.70 -8.03 -10.67
N ARG A 293 -9.47 -7.09 -9.74
CA ARG A 293 -8.51 -6.01 -9.97
C ARG A 293 -7.05 -6.50 -10.00
N LEU A 294 -6.77 -7.64 -9.39
CA LEU A 294 -5.44 -8.25 -9.35
C LEU A 294 -5.23 -9.24 -10.49
N TRP A 295 -6.28 -9.99 -10.84
CA TRP A 295 -6.19 -11.10 -11.81
C TRP A 295 -6.72 -10.75 -13.20
N ASN A 296 -7.54 -9.70 -13.34
CA ASN A 296 -7.95 -9.19 -14.64
C ASN A 296 -6.83 -8.38 -15.25
N ARG A 297 -6.47 -8.72 -16.50
CA ARG A 297 -5.32 -8.16 -17.22
C ARG A 297 -5.66 -6.85 -17.95
N ASP A 298 -6.83 -6.27 -17.67
CA ASP A 298 -7.30 -5.06 -18.32
C ASP A 298 -6.82 -3.79 -17.59
N ARG A 299 -5.63 -3.33 -17.98
CA ARG A 299 -5.06 -2.07 -17.49
C ARG A 299 -5.85 -0.85 -17.93
N GLN A 300 -6.50 -0.88 -19.09
CA GLN A 300 -7.26 0.26 -19.58
C GLN A 300 -8.47 0.51 -18.68
N ALA A 301 -9.21 -0.56 -18.35
CA ALA A 301 -10.31 -0.49 -17.40
C ALA A 301 -9.81 -0.05 -16.00
N ALA A 302 -8.62 -0.49 -15.57
CA ALA A 302 -8.03 -0.04 -14.31
C ALA A 302 -7.73 1.47 -14.33
N TRP A 303 -7.14 1.99 -15.42
CA TRP A 303 -6.84 3.41 -15.56
C TRP A 303 -8.10 4.28 -15.55
N GLU A 304 -9.24 3.79 -16.05
CA GLU A 304 -10.52 4.51 -16.03
C GLU A 304 -11.09 4.67 -14.62
N ARG A 305 -10.74 3.76 -13.69
CA ARG A 305 -11.14 3.81 -12.28
C ARG A 305 -10.25 4.70 -11.41
N LEU A 306 -9.11 5.14 -11.92
CA LEU A 306 -8.21 6.05 -11.22
C LEU A 306 -8.82 7.46 -11.08
N PHE A 307 -8.28 8.25 -10.16
CA PHE A 307 -8.73 9.63 -9.94
C PHE A 307 -8.67 10.44 -11.25
N CYS A 308 -9.76 11.15 -11.54
CA CYS A 308 -9.98 11.88 -12.81
C CYS A 308 -10.08 11.01 -14.09
N GLY A 309 -10.18 9.67 -13.98
CA GLY A 309 -10.23 8.75 -15.12
C GLY A 309 -11.50 8.82 -15.96
N HIS A 310 -12.64 9.14 -15.35
CA HIS A 310 -13.91 9.35 -16.05
C HIS A 310 -14.38 10.79 -15.97
N GLU A 311 -15.29 11.15 -16.87
CA GLU A 311 -15.95 12.44 -16.84
C GLU A 311 -17.01 12.44 -15.74
N MET A 312 -17.03 13.51 -14.95
CA MET A 312 -18.01 13.67 -13.88
C MET A 312 -19.09 14.64 -14.35
N VAL A 313 -20.35 14.28 -14.13
CA VAL A 313 -21.50 15.11 -14.50
C VAL A 313 -22.08 15.82 -13.28
N CYS A 314 -22.61 17.02 -13.48
CA CYS A 314 -23.23 17.80 -12.44
C CYS A 314 -24.54 17.12 -12.00
N PRO A 315 -24.73 16.82 -10.71
CA PRO A 315 -25.94 16.12 -10.26
C PRO A 315 -27.19 17.01 -10.32
N VAL A 316 -27.01 18.30 -10.63
CA VAL A 316 -28.07 19.32 -10.64
C VAL A 316 -28.63 19.51 -12.03
N CYS A 317 -27.77 19.59 -13.03
CA CYS A 317 -28.13 20.00 -14.38
C CYS A 317 -27.61 19.06 -15.47
N GLY A 318 -26.85 18.02 -15.12
CA GLY A 318 -26.25 17.09 -16.09
C GLY A 318 -25.02 17.63 -16.83
N GLY A 319 -24.70 18.92 -16.68
CA GLY A 319 -23.52 19.54 -17.31
C GLY A 319 -22.19 18.92 -16.86
N VAL A 320 -21.19 18.95 -17.74
CA VAL A 320 -19.87 18.37 -17.47
C VAL A 320 -19.14 19.17 -16.39
N LEU A 321 -18.63 18.48 -15.37
CA LEU A 321 -17.83 19.08 -14.31
C LEU A 321 -16.38 19.22 -14.73
N GLN A 322 -15.83 20.40 -14.49
CA GLN A 322 -14.43 20.71 -14.73
C GLN A 322 -13.63 20.63 -13.42
N VAL A 323 -12.42 20.08 -13.50
CA VAL A 323 -11.50 20.06 -12.35
C VAL A 323 -10.79 21.40 -12.23
N CYS A 324 -10.98 22.08 -11.11
CA CYS A 324 -10.38 23.36 -10.78
C CYS A 324 -9.43 23.19 -9.58
N GLY A 325 -8.35 23.98 -9.55
CA GLY A 325 -7.44 24.06 -8.41
C GLY A 325 -7.65 25.37 -7.64
N SER A 326 -7.51 25.32 -6.32
CA SER A 326 -7.48 26.51 -5.47
C SER A 326 -6.18 26.57 -4.70
N ARG A 327 -5.29 27.48 -5.08
CA ARG A 327 -4.04 27.73 -4.34
C ARG A 327 -4.29 28.22 -2.92
N LYS A 328 -5.33 29.04 -2.73
CA LYS A 328 -5.69 29.58 -1.40
C LYS A 328 -6.13 28.49 -0.42
N HIS A 329 -6.81 27.47 -0.92
CA HIS A 329 -7.37 26.38 -0.11
C HIS A 329 -6.58 25.08 -0.26
N GLU A 330 -5.48 25.09 -1.02
CA GLU A 330 -4.65 23.94 -1.35
C GLU A 330 -5.44 22.67 -1.68
N GLN A 331 -6.43 22.80 -2.55
CA GLN A 331 -7.31 21.69 -2.92
C GLN A 331 -7.75 21.75 -4.38
N TYR A 332 -8.02 20.58 -4.95
CA TYR A 332 -8.79 20.45 -6.19
C TYR A 332 -10.27 20.31 -5.87
N TYR A 333 -11.11 20.86 -6.74
CA TYR A 333 -12.56 20.81 -6.63
C TYR A 333 -13.19 20.72 -8.02
N LEU A 334 -14.45 20.32 -8.07
CA LEU A 334 -15.23 20.26 -9.31
C LEU A 334 -16.09 21.50 -9.45
N ARG A 335 -16.17 22.03 -10.67
CA ARG A 335 -17.04 23.16 -10.99
C ARG A 335 -17.93 22.84 -12.19
N CYS A 336 -19.23 23.01 -12.01
CA CYS A 336 -20.16 23.08 -13.13
C CYS A 336 -20.22 24.52 -13.63
N PHE A 337 -19.88 24.76 -14.88
CA PHE A 337 -19.98 26.11 -15.46
C PHE A 337 -21.42 26.47 -15.88
N ASP A 338 -22.24 25.47 -16.20
CA ASP A 338 -23.65 25.68 -16.57
C ASP A 338 -24.49 26.21 -15.39
N CYS A 339 -24.45 25.53 -14.24
CA CYS A 339 -25.19 25.97 -13.04
C CYS A 339 -24.32 26.72 -12.02
N ARG A 340 -23.06 27.00 -12.34
CA ARG A 340 -22.08 27.74 -11.51
C ARG A 340 -21.87 27.20 -10.09
N ARG A 341 -22.04 25.90 -9.87
CA ARG A 341 -21.85 25.25 -8.56
C ARG A 341 -20.50 24.56 -8.45
N ASN A 342 -19.96 24.57 -7.24
CA ASN A 342 -18.76 23.82 -6.87
C ASN A 342 -19.14 22.54 -6.14
N PHE A 343 -18.26 21.54 -6.20
CA PHE A 343 -18.37 20.26 -5.49
C PHE A 343 -16.98 19.83 -5.00
N SER A 344 -16.90 19.18 -3.84
CA SER A 344 -15.66 18.57 -3.36
C SER A 344 -15.31 17.32 -4.18
N MET A 345 -14.04 16.93 -4.12
CA MET A 345 -13.54 15.69 -4.75
C MET A 345 -13.35 14.55 -3.74
N ASP A 346 -13.93 14.67 -2.54
CA ASP A 346 -13.77 13.72 -1.43
C ASP A 346 -14.59 12.43 -1.64
N ARG A 347 -14.05 11.30 -1.17
CA ARG A 347 -14.57 9.93 -1.34
C ARG A 347 -15.99 9.71 -0.81
N GLU A 348 -16.43 10.53 0.15
CA GLU A 348 -17.63 10.26 0.96
C GLU A 348 -18.93 10.90 0.43
N TYR A 349 -18.94 11.56 -0.73
CA TYR A 349 -20.17 12.20 -1.22
C TYR A 349 -20.36 12.02 -2.72
N GLY A 350 -21.33 11.17 -3.08
CA GLY A 350 -22.12 11.40 -4.29
C GLY A 350 -22.50 12.88 -4.32
N LEU A 351 -22.11 13.55 -5.41
CA LEU A 351 -22.12 15.00 -5.62
C LEU A 351 -23.19 15.75 -4.78
N ARG A 352 -22.80 16.30 -3.62
CA ARG A 352 -23.64 17.23 -2.84
C ARG A 352 -23.04 18.63 -2.90
N LYS A 353 -23.93 19.63 -2.95
CA LYS A 353 -23.62 21.06 -3.00
C LYS A 353 -22.57 21.45 -1.96
N THR A 354 -21.46 22.04 -2.39
CA THR A 354 -20.69 22.95 -1.53
C THR A 354 -21.24 24.37 -1.70
N ASP A 355 -21.11 25.21 -0.67
CA ASP A 355 -21.42 26.63 -0.82
C ASP A 355 -20.34 27.34 -1.67
N GLU A 356 -20.63 28.56 -2.12
CA GLU A 356 -19.76 29.37 -2.99
C GLU A 356 -18.35 29.61 -2.41
N LYS A 357 -18.11 29.25 -1.14
CA LYS A 357 -16.87 29.46 -0.41
C LYS A 357 -16.09 28.17 -0.13
N GLY A 358 -16.58 27.01 -0.56
CA GLY A 358 -15.85 25.74 -0.43
C GLY A 358 -15.70 25.25 1.02
N ASN A 359 -16.53 25.71 1.96
CA ASN A 359 -16.49 25.25 3.34
C ASN A 359 -17.51 24.12 3.59
N ARG A 360 -17.09 23.13 4.40
CA ARG A 360 -17.97 22.07 4.91
C ARG A 360 -19.09 22.68 5.74
N ARG A 361 -20.35 22.43 5.38
CA ARG A 361 -21.46 22.62 6.32
C ARG A 361 -21.56 21.37 7.20
N ASN A 362 -21.23 21.51 8.48
CA ASN A 362 -21.62 20.53 9.48
C ASN A 362 -23.14 20.56 9.60
N GLY A 363 -23.81 19.57 8.99
CA GLY A 363 -25.22 19.30 9.22
C GLY A 363 -25.37 18.56 10.54
N ARG A 364 -26.25 19.08 11.40
CA ARG A 364 -26.81 18.35 12.54
C ARG A 364 -27.61 17.14 12.09
#